data_AF-A0A960SJN5-F1
#
_entry.id   AF-A0A960SJN5-F1
#
_cell.length_a   1.000
_cell.length_b   1.000
_cell.length_c   1.000
_cell.angle_alpha   90.00
_cell.angle_beta   90.00
_cell.angle_gamma   90.00
#
_symmetry.space_group_name_H-M   'P 1'
#
loop_
_entity.id
_entity.type
_entity.pdbx_description
1 polymer ?
#
loop_
_entity_poly.entity_id
_entity_poly.type
_entity_poly.pdbx_seq_one_letter_code
_entity_poly.pdbx_strand_id
1 'polypeptide(L)'
;DSVSSLQGNKQKELPPINPVIGRHINMGKGKSALLIGGEKRFYLLPDTGERWKIDYGKTFYEPQTKEVRYAFLFATNREKGDKTQVVGIDPNAHVLELFNYDTDEEWSHQLEFTIFDQNAQRSGQQTNYQPQDVGVHDLNGDGKDDLLLLVHDRMLIYY
;
A
#
# COMPACT_ATOMS: atom_id res chain seq x y z
N ASP A 1 -37.76 -29.36 -24.47
CA ASP A 1 -37.62 -28.46 -23.31
C ASP A 1 -36.20 -28.42 -22.82
N SER A 2 -35.55 -27.31 -23.13
CA SER A 2 -34.12 -27.08 -23.03
C SER A 2 -33.72 -26.83 -21.58
N VAL A 3 -32.88 -27.70 -21.04
CA VAL A 3 -32.14 -27.44 -19.79
C VAL A 3 -31.11 -26.36 -20.10
N SER A 4 -31.45 -25.12 -19.80
CA SER A 4 -30.55 -23.97 -19.85
C SER A 4 -29.43 -24.19 -18.85
N SER A 5 -28.22 -24.31 -19.38
CA SER A 5 -26.98 -24.37 -18.64
C SER A 5 -26.83 -23.12 -17.78
N LEU A 6 -26.69 -23.34 -16.47
CA LEU A 6 -26.09 -22.38 -15.55
C LEU A 6 -24.66 -22.15 -16.03
N GLN A 7 -24.47 -21.15 -16.91
CA GLN A 7 -23.15 -20.60 -17.18
C GLN A 7 -22.64 -20.06 -15.86
N GLY A 8 -21.74 -20.81 -15.24
CA GLY A 8 -21.03 -20.43 -14.03
C GLY A 8 -20.48 -19.03 -14.23
N ASN A 9 -20.94 -18.11 -13.40
CA ASN A 9 -20.41 -16.78 -13.32
C ASN A 9 -18.93 -16.96 -13.00
N LYS A 10 -18.03 -16.78 -13.99
CA LYS A 10 -16.59 -16.76 -13.76
C LYS A 10 -16.29 -15.47 -13.02
N GLN A 11 -16.65 -15.45 -11.74
CA GLN A 11 -16.07 -14.52 -10.79
C GLN A 11 -14.60 -14.90 -10.79
N LYS A 12 -13.82 -14.12 -11.54
CA LYS A 12 -12.36 -14.22 -11.57
C LYS A 12 -11.96 -14.23 -10.09
N GLU A 13 -11.09 -15.16 -9.68
CA GLU A 13 -10.72 -15.31 -8.28
C GLU A 13 -9.51 -14.42 -7.99
N LEU A 14 -9.50 -13.75 -6.83
CA LEU A 14 -8.38 -12.91 -6.39
C LEU A 14 -7.12 -13.74 -6.53
N PRO A 15 -6.02 -13.20 -7.08
CA PRO A 15 -4.73 -13.87 -6.91
C PRO A 15 -4.60 -14.24 -5.43
N PRO A 16 -4.17 -15.45 -5.09
CA PRO A 16 -4.03 -15.80 -3.69
C PRO A 16 -3.04 -14.81 -3.06
N ILE A 17 -3.50 -14.11 -2.04
CA ILE A 17 -2.66 -13.32 -1.15
C ILE A 17 -2.49 -14.16 0.11
N ASN A 18 -1.25 -14.26 0.61
CA ASN A 18 -1.02 -14.70 1.98
C ASN A 18 -1.08 -13.42 2.82
N PRO A 19 -2.23 -13.08 3.43
CA PRO A 19 -2.37 -11.82 4.13
C PRO A 19 -1.46 -11.80 5.35
N VAL A 20 -0.67 -10.74 5.47
CA VAL A 20 0.24 -10.48 6.60
C VAL A 20 -0.29 -9.34 7.46
N ILE A 21 -0.98 -8.37 6.84
CA ILE A 21 -1.55 -7.20 7.51
C ILE A 21 -2.90 -6.81 6.91
N GLY A 22 -3.79 -6.29 7.74
CA GLY A 22 -5.06 -5.69 7.31
C GLY A 22 -5.37 -4.45 8.13
N ARG A 23 -5.80 -3.37 7.47
CA ARG A 23 -6.22 -2.12 8.12
C ARG A 23 -7.39 -1.47 7.42
N HIS A 24 -8.29 -0.91 8.22
CA HIS A 24 -9.27 0.03 7.72
C HIS A 24 -8.61 1.39 7.52
N ILE A 25 -8.81 2.01 6.36
CA ILE A 25 -8.19 3.27 5.99
C ILE A 25 -9.24 4.29 5.54
N ASN A 26 -9.03 5.55 5.91
CA ASN A 26 -9.80 6.68 5.40
C ASN A 26 -9.17 7.12 4.07
N MET A 27 -9.97 7.14 3.01
CA MET A 27 -9.54 7.55 1.66
C MET A 27 -9.83 9.03 1.37
N GLY A 28 -10.26 9.79 2.39
CA GLY A 28 -10.71 11.17 2.24
C GLY A 28 -12.14 11.28 1.72
N LYS A 29 -12.73 12.48 1.87
CA LYS A 29 -14.08 12.84 1.39
C LYS A 29 -15.19 11.86 1.82
N GLY A 30 -15.07 11.30 3.03
CA GLY A 30 -16.05 10.36 3.60
C GLY A 30 -16.00 8.95 2.99
N LYS A 31 -14.98 8.62 2.20
CA LYS A 31 -14.74 7.27 1.68
C LYS A 31 -13.77 6.53 2.61
N SER A 32 -13.99 5.22 2.75
CA SER A 32 -13.12 4.32 3.50
C SER A 32 -12.97 2.99 2.78
N ALA A 33 -11.92 2.25 3.12
CA ALA A 33 -11.59 0.97 2.52
C ALA A 33 -10.86 0.04 3.50
N LEU A 34 -10.89 -1.25 3.22
CA LEU A 34 -9.97 -2.23 3.81
C LEU A 34 -8.75 -2.39 2.91
N LEU A 35 -7.57 -2.10 3.46
CA LEU A 35 -6.28 -2.39 2.86
C LEU A 35 -5.75 -3.70 3.44
N ILE A 36 -5.52 -4.70 2.58
CA ILE A 36 -4.95 -6.00 2.95
C ILE A 36 -3.59 -6.14 2.28
N GLY A 37 -2.52 -6.15 3.07
CA GLY A 37 -1.16 -6.40 2.61
C GLY A 37 -0.77 -7.86 2.75
N GLY A 38 -0.09 -8.40 1.74
CA GLY A 38 0.51 -9.73 1.75
C GLY A 38 1.94 -9.67 1.26
N GLU A 39 2.60 -10.83 1.23
CA GLU A 39 4.06 -10.89 1.00
C GLU A 39 4.56 -10.22 -0.28
N LYS A 40 3.74 -10.12 -1.33
CA LYS A 40 4.16 -9.59 -2.64
C LYS A 40 3.20 -8.58 -3.25
N ARG A 41 2.00 -8.44 -2.68
CA ARG A 41 0.88 -7.68 -3.26
C ARG A 41 0.00 -7.19 -2.13
N PHE A 42 -0.80 -6.18 -2.41
CA PHE A 42 -1.85 -5.72 -1.51
C PHE A 42 -3.15 -5.50 -2.26
N TYR A 43 -4.26 -5.56 -1.54
CA TYR A 43 -5.60 -5.28 -2.03
C TYR A 43 -6.18 -4.08 -1.30
N LEU A 44 -6.69 -3.13 -2.07
CA LEU A 44 -7.51 -2.04 -1.55
C LEU A 44 -8.95 -2.34 -1.90
N LEU A 45 -9.80 -2.40 -0.89
CA LEU A 45 -11.17 -2.82 -1.05
C LEU A 45 -12.10 -1.75 -0.46
N PRO A 46 -12.70 -0.89 -1.30
CA PRO A 46 -13.57 0.18 -0.85
C PRO A 46 -14.81 -0.33 -0.11
N ASP A 47 -15.26 0.40 0.92
CA ASP A 47 -16.49 0.11 1.67
C ASP A 47 -17.77 0.48 0.90
N THR A 48 -17.71 0.47 -0.44
CA THR A 48 -18.79 0.91 -1.31
C THR A 48 -19.48 -0.29 -1.96
N GLY A 49 -20.81 -0.34 -1.86
CA GLY A 49 -21.66 -1.35 -2.49
C GLY A 49 -22.17 -2.43 -1.52
N GLU A 50 -23.27 -3.10 -1.88
CA GLU A 50 -23.87 -4.19 -1.06
C GLU A 50 -23.03 -5.49 -1.08
N ARG A 51 -22.14 -5.63 -2.07
CA ARG A 51 -21.18 -6.74 -2.22
C ARG A 51 -19.91 -6.21 -2.88
N TRP A 52 -18.76 -6.68 -2.41
CA TRP A 52 -17.46 -6.24 -2.91
C TRP A 52 -17.26 -6.79 -4.32
N LYS A 53 -17.39 -5.93 -5.32
CA LYS A 53 -17.14 -6.29 -6.71
C LYS A 53 -15.68 -5.96 -7.00
N ILE A 54 -14.85 -6.99 -6.92
CA ILE A 54 -13.42 -6.87 -7.15
C ILE A 54 -13.16 -6.85 -8.65
N ASP A 55 -12.73 -5.71 -9.19
CA ASP A 55 -12.26 -5.61 -10.56
C ASP A 55 -10.76 -5.94 -10.62
N TYR A 56 -10.46 -7.09 -11.19
CA TYR A 56 -9.12 -7.64 -11.35
C TYR A 56 -8.16 -6.77 -12.12
N GLY A 57 -8.62 -5.92 -13.05
CA GLY A 57 -7.71 -5.04 -13.77
C GLY A 57 -7.18 -3.89 -12.91
N LYS A 58 -7.84 -3.65 -11.77
CA LYS A 58 -7.90 -2.33 -11.16
C LYS A 58 -7.68 -2.33 -9.64
N THR A 59 -7.97 -3.45 -8.98
CA THR A 59 -7.98 -3.54 -7.51
C THR A 59 -6.61 -3.94 -6.90
N PHE A 60 -5.60 -4.23 -7.72
CA PHE A 60 -4.28 -4.65 -7.24
C PHE A 60 -3.13 -3.91 -7.93
N TYR A 61 -2.04 -3.73 -7.19
CA TYR A 61 -0.77 -3.25 -7.70
C TYR A 61 0.31 -4.32 -7.51
N GLU A 62 1.22 -4.43 -8.48
CA GLU A 62 2.41 -5.27 -8.39
C GLU A 62 3.64 -4.34 -8.47
N PRO A 63 4.55 -4.38 -7.48
CA PRO A 63 5.76 -3.56 -7.47
C PRO A 63 6.55 -3.74 -8.76
N GLN A 64 7.07 -2.64 -9.32
CA GLN A 64 7.99 -2.72 -10.44
C GLN A 64 9.36 -3.26 -10.00
N THR A 65 9.74 -2.99 -8.76
CA THR A 65 11.00 -3.44 -8.17
C THR A 65 10.87 -4.90 -7.74
N LYS A 66 11.72 -5.75 -8.33
CA LYS A 66 11.72 -7.18 -8.05
C LYS A 66 12.07 -7.39 -6.58
N GLU A 67 11.29 -8.25 -5.93
CA GLU A 67 11.50 -8.72 -4.54
C GLU A 67 11.05 -7.78 -3.42
N VAL A 68 10.38 -6.66 -3.72
CA VAL A 68 9.77 -5.79 -2.69
C VAL A 68 8.63 -6.51 -1.97
N ARG A 69 8.67 -6.45 -0.64
CA ARG A 69 7.69 -7.02 0.30
C ARG A 69 7.26 -5.94 1.30
N TYR A 70 6.12 -5.31 1.06
CA TYR A 70 5.66 -4.25 1.97
C TYR A 70 5.24 -4.82 3.33
N ALA A 71 5.89 -4.36 4.38
CA ALA A 71 5.47 -4.62 5.76
C ALA A 71 4.61 -3.47 6.31
N PHE A 72 4.83 -2.26 5.80
CA PHE A 72 4.03 -1.10 6.14
C PHE A 72 3.29 -0.58 4.91
N LEU A 73 2.01 -0.28 5.10
CA LEU A 73 1.11 0.22 4.07
C LEU A 73 0.16 1.25 4.69
N PHE A 74 0.13 2.45 4.11
CA PHE A 74 -0.70 3.56 4.58
C PHE A 74 -1.34 4.29 3.41
N ALA A 75 -2.58 4.77 3.57
CA ALA A 75 -3.10 5.81 2.70
C ALA A 75 -2.82 7.18 3.31
N THR A 76 -2.61 8.16 2.43
CA THR A 76 -2.39 9.57 2.79
C THR A 76 -3.22 10.47 1.88
N ASN A 77 -3.63 11.62 2.43
CA ASN A 77 -4.35 12.66 1.71
C ASN A 77 -3.43 13.66 0.97
N ARG A 78 -2.14 13.36 0.83
CA ARG A 78 -1.13 14.27 0.29
C ARG A 78 -1.33 14.62 -1.19
N GLU A 79 -2.05 13.77 -1.91
CA GLU A 79 -2.41 14.08 -3.30
C GLU A 79 -3.63 14.98 -3.46
N LYS A 80 -3.57 15.81 -4.50
CA LYS A 80 -4.69 16.69 -4.85
C LYS A 80 -5.71 15.98 -5.74
N GLY A 81 -6.97 16.41 -5.66
CA GLY A 81 -8.04 15.94 -6.53
C GLY A 81 -8.78 14.74 -5.95
N ASP A 82 -9.06 13.74 -6.78
CA ASP A 82 -9.76 12.51 -6.40
C ASP A 82 -8.84 11.28 -6.35
N LYS A 83 -7.53 11.52 -6.20
CA LYS A 83 -6.53 10.46 -6.07
C LYS A 83 -6.27 10.16 -4.60
N THR A 84 -6.23 8.88 -4.24
CA THR A 84 -5.72 8.40 -2.96
C THR A 84 -4.25 8.05 -3.13
N GLN A 85 -3.36 8.66 -2.36
CA GLN A 85 -1.96 8.25 -2.36
C GLN A 85 -1.76 7.15 -1.31
N VAL A 86 -0.98 6.14 -1.67
CA VAL A 86 -0.60 5.02 -0.82
C VAL A 86 0.92 4.99 -0.69
N VAL A 87 1.38 4.80 0.53
CA VAL A 87 2.79 4.63 0.90
C VAL A 87 3.01 3.15 1.18
N GLY A 88 3.94 2.51 0.47
CA GLY A 88 4.41 1.16 0.74
C GLY A 88 5.86 1.16 1.17
N ILE A 89 6.19 0.45 2.25
CA ILE A 89 7.57 0.34 2.74
C ILE A 89 7.95 -1.12 2.92
N ASP A 90 9.04 -1.50 2.28
CA ASP A 90 9.73 -2.77 2.52
C ASP A 90 10.93 -2.52 3.45
N PRO A 91 10.85 -2.98 4.72
CA PRO A 91 11.91 -2.73 5.68
C PRO A 91 13.12 -3.65 5.54
N ASN A 92 13.05 -4.67 4.66
CA ASN A 92 14.17 -5.53 4.31
C ASN A 92 14.97 -4.92 3.15
N ALA A 93 14.27 -4.42 2.13
CA ALA A 93 14.89 -3.69 1.03
C ALA A 93 15.29 -2.25 1.41
N HIS A 94 14.75 -1.72 2.51
CA HIS A 94 14.86 -0.31 2.93
C HIS A 94 14.33 0.65 1.86
N VAL A 95 13.29 0.22 1.15
CA VAL A 95 12.68 0.96 0.04
C VAL A 95 11.33 1.49 0.50
N LEU A 96 11.07 2.75 0.16
CA LEU A 96 9.75 3.36 0.22
C LEU A 96 9.28 3.68 -1.20
N GLU A 97 8.04 3.31 -1.49
CA GLU A 97 7.36 3.61 -2.74
C GLU A 97 6.05 4.34 -2.48
N LEU A 98 5.74 5.28 -3.37
CA LEU A 98 4.49 6.04 -3.40
C LEU A 98 3.69 5.66 -4.64
N PHE A 99 2.41 5.38 -4.42
CA PHE A 99 1.45 5.05 -5.47
C PHE A 99 0.26 5.97 -5.38
N ASN A 100 -0.36 6.25 -6.52
CA ASN A 100 -1.65 6.90 -6.57
C ASN A 100 -2.68 5.92 -7.12
N TYR A 101 -3.84 5.88 -6.47
CA TYR A 101 -5.05 5.21 -6.92
C TYR A 101 -6.10 6.26 -7.25
N ASP A 102 -6.56 6.32 -8.50
CA ASP A 102 -7.50 7.33 -8.97
C ASP A 102 -8.96 6.82 -9.07
N THR A 103 -9.85 7.70 -9.50
CA THR A 103 -11.29 7.41 -9.66
C THR A 103 -11.61 6.48 -10.82
N ASP A 104 -10.69 6.35 -11.79
CA ASP A 104 -10.83 5.40 -12.89
C ASP A 104 -10.39 3.99 -12.45
N GLU A 105 -10.05 3.85 -11.16
CA GLU A 105 -9.58 2.66 -10.47
C GLU A 105 -8.23 2.20 -11.03
N GLU A 106 -7.36 3.14 -11.45
CA GLU A 106 -6.02 2.84 -11.97
C GLU A 106 -4.93 3.15 -10.94
N TRP A 107 -3.95 2.23 -10.85
CA TRP A 107 -2.75 2.43 -10.04
C TRP A 107 -1.64 3.07 -10.87
N SER A 108 -0.98 4.07 -10.29
CA SER A 108 0.20 4.70 -10.88
C SER A 108 1.32 4.83 -9.86
N HIS A 109 2.49 4.31 -10.20
CA HIS A 109 3.72 4.52 -9.42
C HIS A 109 4.18 5.96 -9.56
N GLN A 110 4.46 6.63 -8.44
CA GLN A 110 4.87 8.04 -8.43
C GLN A 110 6.36 8.19 -8.15
N LEU A 111 6.85 7.51 -7.12
CA LEU A 111 8.20 7.67 -6.63
C LEU A 111 8.65 6.41 -5.91
N GLU A 112 9.92 6.07 -6.10
CA GLU A 112 10.65 5.11 -5.29
C GLU A 112 11.85 5.82 -4.68
N PHE A 113 12.14 5.57 -3.40
CA PHE A 113 13.38 6.00 -2.78
C PHE A 113 13.92 4.98 -1.79
N THR A 114 15.25 4.85 -1.76
CA THR A 114 15.96 4.08 -0.72
C THR A 114 16.09 4.94 0.54
N ILE A 115 15.55 4.46 1.66
CA ILE A 115 15.52 5.17 2.94
C ILE A 115 16.94 5.36 3.48
N PHE A 116 17.80 4.35 3.33
CA PHE A 116 19.24 4.44 3.61
C PHE A 116 20.02 3.33 2.90
N ASP A 117 21.29 3.60 2.59
CA ASP A 117 22.19 2.62 1.99
C ASP A 117 22.98 1.87 3.08
N GLN A 118 22.95 0.54 3.04
CA GLN A 118 23.82 -0.28 3.88
C GLN A 118 25.18 -0.42 3.22
N ASN A 119 26.07 0.55 3.44
CA ASN A 119 27.47 0.38 3.08
C ASN A 119 28.02 -0.91 3.71
N ALA A 120 28.55 -1.78 2.84
CA ALA A 120 28.80 -3.22 3.00
C ALA A 120 29.84 -3.65 4.06
N GLN A 121 30.02 -2.91 5.15
CA GLN A 121 31.07 -3.16 6.14
C GLN A 121 30.63 -3.04 7.59
N ARG A 122 29.42 -3.53 7.90
CA ARG A 122 29.04 -3.91 9.26
C ARG A 122 28.87 -5.43 9.34
N SER A 123 29.98 -6.14 9.13
CA SER A 123 30.10 -7.57 9.36
C SER A 123 29.85 -7.87 10.85
N GLY A 124 28.61 -8.17 11.22
CA GLY A 124 28.29 -8.76 12.52
C GLY A 124 27.03 -8.28 13.22
N GLN A 125 26.33 -7.24 12.73
CA GLN A 125 25.03 -6.86 13.30
C GLN A 125 23.90 -7.45 12.46
N GLN A 126 22.94 -8.10 13.14
CA GLN A 126 21.69 -8.56 12.55
C GLN A 126 21.10 -7.46 11.66
N THR A 127 20.66 -7.85 10.46
CA THR A 127 19.84 -7.04 9.56
C THR A 127 18.53 -6.75 10.27
N ASN A 128 18.52 -5.76 11.15
CA ASN A 128 17.29 -5.33 11.79
C ASN A 128 16.44 -4.65 10.71
N TYR A 129 15.22 -5.13 10.53
CA TYR A 129 14.22 -4.52 9.66
C TYR A 129 14.08 -3.03 10.01
N GLN A 130 14.20 -2.15 9.02
CA GLN A 130 14.12 -0.71 9.19
C GLN A 130 13.30 -0.10 8.04
N PRO A 131 12.41 0.87 8.30
CA PRO A 131 12.14 1.52 9.59
C PRO A 131 11.53 0.56 10.62
N GLN A 132 11.79 0.83 11.91
CA GLN A 132 11.20 0.08 13.02
C GLN A 132 9.72 0.40 13.18
N ASP A 133 9.36 1.65 12.93
CA ASP A 133 7.98 2.12 13.01
C ASP A 133 7.77 3.26 12.01
N VAL A 134 6.51 3.43 11.63
CA VAL A 134 6.08 4.40 10.62
C VAL A 134 4.77 5.03 11.05
N GLY A 135 4.73 6.36 10.99
CA GLY A 135 3.54 7.17 11.22
C GLY A 135 3.18 7.98 9.98
N VAL A 136 1.89 8.19 9.76
CA VAL A 136 1.35 9.10 8.75
C VAL A 136 0.34 10.01 9.45
N HIS A 137 0.63 11.29 9.53
CA HIS A 137 -0.21 12.29 10.20
C HIS A 137 0.15 13.71 9.78
N ASP A 138 -0.81 14.62 9.78
CA ASP A 138 -0.55 16.07 9.64
C ASP A 138 0.20 16.60 10.88
N LEU A 139 1.49 16.89 10.74
CA LEU A 139 2.33 17.35 11.85
C LEU A 139 2.48 18.88 11.86
N ASN A 140 2.29 19.54 10.72
CA ASN A 140 2.50 20.97 10.55
C ASN A 140 1.21 21.81 10.55
N GLY A 141 0.04 21.16 10.49
CA GLY A 141 -1.29 21.76 10.52
C GLY A 141 -1.76 22.31 9.16
N ASP A 142 -1.16 21.90 8.04
CA ASP A 142 -1.56 22.33 6.70
C ASP A 142 -2.70 21.50 6.09
N GLY A 143 -3.18 20.48 6.83
CA GLY A 143 -4.23 19.58 6.44
C GLY A 143 -3.78 18.43 5.54
N LYS A 144 -2.47 18.27 5.27
CA LYS A 144 -1.91 17.13 4.54
C LYS A 144 -1.10 16.25 5.48
N ASP A 145 -1.16 14.94 5.29
CA ASP A 145 -0.38 14.05 6.11
C ASP A 145 1.11 14.15 5.74
N ASP A 146 1.93 14.14 6.79
CA ASP A 146 3.37 14.02 6.75
C ASP A 146 3.76 12.57 7.08
N LEU A 147 4.94 12.16 6.61
CA LEU A 147 5.48 10.82 6.87
C LEU A 147 6.54 10.87 7.96
N LEU A 148 6.39 10.01 8.95
CA LEU A 148 7.30 9.84 10.08
C LEU A 148 7.94 8.45 10.01
N LEU A 149 9.27 8.37 9.97
CA LEU A 149 10.00 7.10 9.99
C LEU A 149 10.91 7.05 11.22
N LEU A 150 10.82 5.98 12.01
CA LEU A 150 11.80 5.67 13.04
C LEU A 150 12.87 4.74 12.45
N VAL A 151 14.03 5.29 12.11
CA VAL A 151 15.14 4.57 11.47
C VAL A 151 16.36 4.59 12.39
N HIS A 152 16.84 3.41 12.77
CA HIS A 152 17.90 3.24 13.77
C HIS A 152 17.54 3.91 15.11
N ASP A 153 18.12 5.06 15.38
CA ASP A 153 17.92 5.92 16.56
C ASP A 153 17.43 7.32 16.16
N ARG A 154 16.99 7.48 14.91
CA ARG A 154 16.60 8.77 14.32
C ARG A 154 15.16 8.75 13.88
N MET A 155 14.54 9.90 14.02
CA MET A 155 13.23 10.19 13.48
C MET A 155 13.42 11.00 12.19
N LEU A 156 12.99 10.45 11.05
CA LEU A 156 12.95 11.16 9.78
C LEU A 156 11.53 11.67 9.56
N ILE A 157 11.41 12.94 9.19
CA ILE A 157 10.13 13.58 8.91
C ILE A 157 10.17 14.09 7.47
N TYR A 158 9.20 13.67 6.67
CA TYR A 158 8.95 14.21 5.33
C TYR A 158 7.64 14.97 5.36
N TYR A 159 7.72 16.30 5.26
CA TYR A 159 6.60 17.23 5.23
C TYR A 159 6.44 17.90 3.88
#